data_AF-A0A9E5CNL1-F1
#
_entry.id   AF-A0A9E5CNL1-F1
#
_cell.length_a   1.000
_cell.length_b   1.000
_cell.length_c   1.000
_cell.angle_alpha   90.00
_cell.angle_beta   90.00
_cell.angle_gamma   90.00
#
_symmetry.space_group_name_H-M   'P 1'
#
loop_
_entity.id
_entity.type
_entity.pdbx_description
1 polymer ?
#
loop_
_entity_poly.entity_id
_entity_poly.type
_entity_poly.pdbx_seq_one_letter_code
_entity_poly.pdbx_strand_id
1 'polypeptide(L)'
;MPRTGAEYLQRVRDNRTVYLDGKLIENAADHPAFRNAFRTVAGLYDFQGAPENLELMTFPSPTSGERVSRFWQLPKSYQELVQRREAITAWAEL
;
A
#
# COMPACT_ATOMS: atom_id res chain seq x y z
N MET A 1 -12.95 0.44 -4.35
CA MET A 1 -12.37 1.12 -3.18
C MET A 1 -10.91 0.68 -3.04
N PRO A 2 -10.03 1.50 -2.45
CA PRO A 2 -8.63 1.10 -2.22
C PRO A 2 -8.56 -0.13 -1.31
N ARG A 3 -7.58 -1.01 -1.56
CA ARG A 3 -7.35 -2.19 -0.72
C ARG A 3 -7.08 -1.79 0.73
N THR A 4 -7.66 -2.53 1.67
CA THR A 4 -7.41 -2.42 3.11
C THR A 4 -6.15 -3.18 3.52
N GLY A 5 -5.63 -2.86 4.71
CA GLY A 5 -4.52 -3.59 5.33
C GLY A 5 -4.87 -5.06 5.58
N ALA A 6 -6.12 -5.36 5.95
CA ALA A 6 -6.60 -6.73 6.13
C ALA A 6 -6.56 -7.54 4.82
N GLU A 7 -7.04 -6.96 3.71
CA GLU A 7 -6.99 -7.59 2.39
C GLU A 7 -5.54 -7.77 1.91
N TYR A 8 -4.65 -6.82 2.19
CA TYR A 8 -3.22 -6.96 1.92
C TYR A 8 -2.63 -8.15 2.69
N LEU A 9 -2.86 -8.23 4.01
CA LEU A 9 -2.36 -9.31 4.86
C LEU A 9 -2.88 -10.68 4.42
N GLN A 10 -4.14 -10.76 4.01
CA GLN A 10 -4.69 -11.99 3.44
C GLN A 10 -3.99 -12.37 2.13
N ARG A 11 -3.75 -11.40 1.25
CA ARG A 11 -3.11 -11.64 -0.05
C ARG A 11 -1.65 -12.08 0.07
N VAL A 12 -0.90 -11.59 1.05
CA VAL A 12 0.51 -11.95 1.22
C VAL A 12 0.73 -13.31 1.90
N ARG A 13 -0.32 -13.93 2.42
CA ARG A 13 -0.32 -15.35 2.83
C ARG A 13 -0.50 -16.23 1.59
N ASP A 14 0.50 -16.19 0.72
CA ASP A 14 0.58 -16.98 -0.49
C ASP A 14 1.67 -18.05 -0.39
N ASN A 15 1.84 -18.83 -1.45
CA ASN A 15 2.82 -19.93 -1.51
C ASN A 15 4.21 -19.45 -1.96
N ARG A 16 4.64 -18.23 -1.57
CA ARG A 16 5.98 -17.73 -1.91
C ARG A 16 7.07 -18.53 -1.19
N THR A 17 8.16 -18.78 -1.91
CA THR A 17 9.34 -19.46 -1.34
C THR A 17 10.29 -18.43 -0.76
N VAL A 18 10.41 -18.40 0.58
CA VAL A 18 11.32 -17.50 1.30
C VAL A 18 12.25 -18.33 2.19
N TYR A 19 13.55 -18.11 2.06
CA TYR A 19 14.56 -18.72 2.92
C TYR A 19 15.16 -17.68 3.87
N LEU A 20 15.38 -18.08 5.12
CA LEU A 20 16.12 -17.31 6.12
C LEU A 20 17.04 -18.26 6.88
N ASP A 21 18.32 -17.90 7.00
CA ASP A 21 19.35 -18.71 7.68
C ASP A 21 19.38 -20.18 7.21
N GLY A 22 19.24 -20.38 5.88
CA GLY A 22 19.25 -21.70 5.25
C GLY A 22 17.98 -22.53 5.43
N LYS A 23 16.93 -22.00 6.07
CA LYS A 23 15.65 -22.69 6.30
C LYS A 23 14.54 -22.08 5.47
N LEU A 24 13.67 -22.94 4.94
CA LEU A 24 12.43 -22.52 4.29
C LEU A 24 11.45 -22.01 5.36
N ILE A 25 10.89 -20.83 5.12
CA ILE A 25 9.82 -20.26 5.94
C ILE A 25 8.47 -20.65 5.31
N GLU A 26 7.60 -21.27 6.11
CA GLU A 26 6.27 -21.70 5.66
C GLU A 26 5.37 -20.52 5.27
N ASN A 27 5.39 -19.44 6.06
CA ASN A 27 4.59 -18.25 5.80
C ASN A 27 5.33 -16.99 6.27
N ALA A 28 5.75 -16.17 5.32
CA ALA A 28 6.49 -14.95 5.60
C ALA A 28 5.65 -13.90 6.36
N ALA A 29 4.34 -13.81 6.11
CA ALA A 29 3.47 -12.82 6.74
C ALA A 29 3.33 -13.01 8.26
N ASP A 30 3.42 -14.26 8.73
CA ASP A 30 3.29 -14.61 10.14
C ASP A 30 4.65 -14.86 10.83
N HIS A 31 5.74 -14.99 10.06
CA HIS A 31 7.08 -15.26 10.60
C HIS A 31 7.62 -14.10 11.47
N PRO A 32 8.19 -14.34 12.66
CA PRO A 32 8.66 -13.30 13.58
C PRO A 32 9.62 -12.28 12.96
N ALA A 33 10.46 -12.71 12.01
CA ALA A 33 11.41 -11.83 11.33
C ALA A 33 10.75 -10.77 10.42
N PHE A 34 9.53 -11.02 9.92
CA PHE A 34 8.90 -10.16 8.91
C PHE A 34 7.51 -9.66 9.29
N ARG A 35 6.81 -10.32 10.24
CA ARG A 35 5.41 -10.00 10.59
C ARG A 35 5.17 -8.52 10.88
N ASN A 36 6.15 -7.83 11.47
CA ASN A 36 6.05 -6.40 11.75
C ASN A 36 6.19 -5.55 10.48
N ALA A 37 7.07 -5.90 9.56
CA ALA A 37 7.18 -5.23 8.27
C ALA A 37 5.88 -5.37 7.45
N PHE A 38 5.29 -6.57 7.43
CA PHE A 38 3.97 -6.78 6.81
C PHE A 38 2.87 -5.95 7.48
N ARG A 39 2.87 -5.85 8.82
CA ARG A 39 1.92 -4.98 9.55
C ARG A 39 2.12 -3.50 9.23
N THR A 40 3.36 -3.03 9.10
CA THR A 40 3.66 -1.65 8.67
C THR A 40 3.08 -1.39 7.29
N VAL A 41 3.30 -2.28 6.32
CA VAL A 41 2.71 -2.13 4.98
C VAL A 41 1.19 -2.24 5.00
N ALA A 42 0.60 -3.07 5.87
CA ALA A 42 -0.84 -3.11 6.07
C ALA A 42 -1.39 -1.76 6.56
N GLY A 43 -0.72 -1.13 7.53
CA GLY A 43 -1.07 0.21 8.01
C GLY A 43 -1.01 1.28 6.92
N LEU A 44 -0.07 1.17 5.98
CA LEU A 44 0.00 2.03 4.81
C LEU A 44 -1.21 1.87 3.85
N TYR A 45 -1.77 0.67 3.74
CA TYR A 45 -3.02 0.44 3.00
C TYR A 45 -4.23 1.01 3.73
N ASP A 46 -4.31 0.82 5.05
CA ASP A 46 -5.39 1.38 5.87
C ASP A 46 -5.38 2.92 5.82
N PHE A 47 -4.20 3.54 5.97
CA PHE A 47 -4.03 4.98 5.83
C PHE A 47 -4.52 5.49 4.47
N GLN A 48 -4.19 4.80 3.38
CA GLN A 48 -4.62 5.18 2.04
C GLN A 48 -6.14 5.04 1.85
N GLY A 49 -6.77 4.04 2.48
CA GLY A 49 -8.19 3.75 2.38
C GLY A 49 -9.08 4.54 3.35
N ALA A 50 -8.50 5.20 4.36
CA ALA A 50 -9.23 5.95 5.36
C ALA A 50 -10.04 7.10 4.74
N PRO A 51 -11.30 7.32 5.13
CA PRO A 51 -12.17 8.35 4.55
C PRO A 51 -11.55 9.75 4.52
N GLU A 52 -10.83 10.13 5.58
CA GLU A 52 -10.13 11.40 5.74
C GLU A 52 -8.95 11.58 4.77
N ASN A 53 -8.35 10.48 4.32
CA ASN A 53 -7.18 10.49 3.44
C ASN A 53 -7.54 10.17 1.98
N LEU A 54 -8.78 9.77 1.71
CA LEU A 54 -9.17 9.22 0.42
C LEU A 54 -8.85 10.20 -0.73
N GLU A 55 -9.12 11.49 -0.54
CA GLU A 55 -8.87 12.49 -1.58
C GLU A 55 -7.39 12.83 -1.74
N LEU A 56 -6.64 12.89 -0.65
CA LEU A 56 -5.19 13.08 -0.68
C LEU A 56 -4.51 11.88 -1.36
N MET A 57 -4.87 10.66 -0.97
CA MET A 57 -4.12 9.44 -1.27
C MET A 57 -4.58 8.72 -2.53
N THR A 58 -5.71 9.10 -3.12
CA THR A 58 -6.27 8.41 -4.28
C THR A 58 -6.82 9.39 -5.32
N PHE A 59 -7.00 8.90 -6.54
CA PHE A 59 -7.61 9.64 -7.66
C PHE A 59 -8.47 8.68 -8.49
N PRO A 60 -9.46 9.19 -9.25
CA PRO A 60 -10.23 8.34 -10.17
C PRO A 60 -9.33 7.87 -11.32
N SER A 61 -9.27 6.55 -11.51
CA SER A 61 -8.55 5.94 -12.62
C SER A 61 -9.14 6.41 -13.97
N PRO A 62 -8.32 6.85 -14.93
CA PRO A 62 -8.81 7.30 -16.24
C PRO A 62 -9.38 6.16 -17.08
N THR A 63 -9.10 4.89 -16.76
CA THR A 63 -9.55 3.73 -17.53
C THR A 63 -10.77 3.04 -16.90
N SER A 64 -10.88 3.02 -15.57
CA SER A 64 -11.94 2.30 -14.85
C SER A 64 -12.90 3.22 -14.09
N GLY A 65 -12.56 4.50 -13.87
CA GLY A 65 -13.31 5.41 -13.02
C GLY A 65 -13.20 5.12 -11.52
N GLU A 66 -12.72 3.94 -11.13
CA GLU A 66 -12.52 3.56 -9.73
C GLU A 66 -11.39 4.36 -9.09
N ARG A 67 -11.50 4.62 -7.78
CA ARG A 67 -10.42 5.25 -7.01
C ARG A 67 -9.23 4.32 -6.87
N VAL A 68 -8.06 4.77 -7.31
CA VAL A 68 -6.79 4.07 -7.22
C VAL A 68 -5.73 4.94 -6.53
N SER A 69 -4.66 4.32 -6.02
CA SER A 69 -3.60 5.02 -5.29
C SER A 69 -2.94 6.12 -6.15
N ARG A 70 -2.79 7.32 -5.58
CA ARG A 70 -2.15 8.47 -6.21
C ARG A 70 -0.67 8.23 -6.58
N PHE A 71 -0.04 7.21 -6.01
CA PHE A 71 1.29 6.76 -6.43
C PHE A 71 1.36 6.42 -7.92
N TRP A 72 0.25 5.91 -8.49
CA TRP A 72 0.11 5.56 -9.91
C TRP A 72 -0.41 6.70 -10.78
N GLN A 73 -0.70 7.87 -10.21
CA GLN A 73 -1.14 9.02 -10.99
C GLN A 73 -0.01 9.48 -11.90
N LEU A 74 -0.26 9.50 -13.21
CA LEU A 74 0.59 10.18 -14.19
C LEU A 74 0.19 11.67 -14.20
N PRO A 75 1.01 12.57 -13.63
CA PRO A 75 0.64 13.97 -13.53
C PRO A 75 0.75 14.66 -14.90
N LYS A 76 -0.27 15.44 -15.26
CA LYS A 76 -0.34 16.21 -16.51
C LYS A 76 -0.19 17.72 -16.27
N SER A 77 -0.08 18.13 -15.02
CA SER A 77 0.11 19.53 -14.62
C SER A 77 1.04 19.65 -13.41
N TYR A 78 1.56 20.85 -13.19
CA TYR A 78 2.34 21.17 -11.98
C TYR A 78 1.53 20.92 -10.70
N GLN A 79 0.25 21.27 -10.70
CA GLN A 79 -0.63 21.06 -9.55
C GLN A 79 -0.78 19.56 -9.22
N GLU A 80 -0.93 18.71 -10.24
CA GLU A 80 -1.01 17.26 -10.02
C GLU A 80 0.34 16.68 -9.52
N LEU A 81 1.47 17.24 -9.97
CA LEU A 81 2.79 16.87 -9.44
C LEU A 81 2.91 17.20 -7.96
N VAL A 82 2.43 18.38 -7.55
CA VAL A 82 2.40 18.84 -6.16
C VAL A 82 1.53 17.91 -5.30
N GLN A 83 0.30 17.63 -5.74
CA GLN A 83 -0.62 16.72 -5.03
C GLN A 83 -0.04 15.31 -4.87
N ARG A 84 0.60 14.80 -5.92
CA ARG A 84 1.27 13.49 -5.85
C ARG A 84 2.42 13.50 -4.84
N ARG A 85 3.23 14.56 -4.81
CA ARG A 85 4.28 14.70 -3.77
C ARG A 85 3.67 14.72 -2.37
N GLU A 86 2.65 15.55 -2.13
CA GLU A 86 2.01 15.66 -0.81
C GLU A 86 1.51 14.30 -0.31
N ALA A 87 0.87 13.53 -1.19
CA ALA A 87 0.45 12.16 -0.87
C ALA A 87 1.63 11.24 -0.54
N ILE A 88 2.71 11.28 -1.34
CA ILE A 88 3.91 10.45 -1.10
C ILE A 88 4.57 10.84 0.23
N THR A 89 4.65 12.13 0.55
CA THR A 89 5.20 12.64 1.81
C THR A 89 4.37 12.18 3.00
N ALA A 90 3.04 12.39 2.97
CA ALA A 90 2.16 11.94 4.05
C ALA A 90 2.24 10.43 4.29
N TRP A 91 2.41 9.64 3.23
CA TRP A 91 2.58 8.20 3.32
C TRP A 91 3.92 7.77 3.92
N ALA A 92 4.97 8.57 3.74
CA ALA A 92 6.31 8.30 4.27
C ALA A 92 6.49 8.75 5.73
N GLU A 93 5.63 9.65 6.23
CA GLU A 93 5.66 10.19 7.59
C GLU A 93 4.85 9.38 8.61
N LEU A 94 4.12 8.35 8.16
CA LEU A 94 3.38 7.41 9.00
C LEU A 94 4.32 6.44 9.74
#